data_AF-A0A5C1Q369-F1
#
_entry.id   AF-A0A5C1Q369-F1
#
_cell.length_a   1.000
_cell.length_b   1.000
_cell.length_c   1.000
_cell.angle_alpha   90.00
_cell.angle_beta   90.00
_cell.angle_gamma   90.00
#
_symmetry.space_group_name_H-M   'P 1'
#
loop_
_entity.id
_entity.type
_entity.pdbx_description
1 polymer ?
#
loop_
_entity_poly.entity_id
_entity_poly.type
_entity_poly.pdbx_seq_one_letter_code
_entity_poly.pdbx_strand_id
1 'polypeptide(L)'
;MHMVWCLRHLLARDSLPALLGTALGVLLLCGAGFWWLEPLTPTLADGLWLAFTTAATVGYGDVVPSTPASKIFSVFVVLLGFGILSLVTASIAAMWVETTERQVERDILQDLHAEIGQLRTELRATHAELQALQRRLPPTPAPAPTIAPDDQPSGNS
;
A
#
# COMPACT_ATOMS: atom_id res chain seq x y z
N MET A 1 -26.74 -5.91 -7.37
CA MET A 1 -26.39 -4.68 -6.61
C MET A 1 -25.85 -4.98 -5.19
N HIS A 2 -26.39 -5.94 -4.43
CA HIS A 2 -25.83 -6.34 -3.12
C HIS A 2 -24.47 -7.06 -3.19
N MET A 3 -24.22 -7.78 -4.30
CA MET A 3 -22.97 -8.56 -4.48
C MET A 3 -21.74 -7.66 -4.64
N VAL A 4 -21.88 -6.48 -5.26
CA VAL A 4 -20.80 -5.48 -5.41
C VAL A 4 -20.53 -4.73 -4.11
N TRP A 5 -21.56 -4.54 -3.27
CA TRP A 5 -21.42 -3.91 -1.96
C TRP A 5 -20.74 -4.86 -0.97
N CYS A 6 -21.08 -6.15 -0.98
CA CYS A 6 -20.41 -7.18 -0.19
C CYS A 6 -18.94 -7.33 -0.64
N LEU A 7 -18.70 -7.37 -1.96
CA LEU A 7 -17.36 -7.44 -2.54
C LEU A 7 -16.50 -6.20 -2.20
N ARG A 8 -17.08 -4.99 -2.19
CA ARG A 8 -16.39 -3.76 -1.78
C ARG A 8 -16.15 -3.68 -0.28
N HIS A 9 -17.05 -4.25 0.52
CA HIS A 9 -16.90 -4.32 1.98
C HIS A 9 -15.84 -5.37 2.38
N LEU A 10 -15.70 -6.45 1.62
CA LEU A 10 -14.61 -7.42 1.74
C LEU A 10 -13.23 -6.88 1.31
N LEU A 11 -13.18 -5.76 0.57
CA LEU A 11 -11.94 -5.14 0.08
C LEU A 11 -11.51 -3.86 0.83
N ALA A 12 -12.29 -3.38 1.81
CA ALA A 12 -11.98 -2.14 2.52
C ALA A 12 -11.13 -2.38 3.78
N ARG A 13 -10.14 -1.50 3.94
CA ARG A 13 -8.96 -1.38 4.83
C ARG A 13 -9.09 -1.66 6.35
N ASP A 14 -10.12 -2.39 6.81
CA ASP A 14 -10.28 -2.90 8.19
C ASP A 14 -10.16 -4.45 8.25
N SER A 15 -9.47 -5.05 7.28
CA SER A 15 -9.93 -6.24 6.55
C SER A 15 -9.60 -7.63 7.11
N LEU A 16 -8.81 -7.78 8.18
CA LEU A 16 -8.52 -9.11 8.74
C LEU A 16 -9.73 -9.78 9.43
N PRO A 17 -10.44 -9.14 10.38
CA PRO A 17 -11.58 -9.78 11.04
C PRO A 17 -12.74 -10.07 10.08
N ALA A 18 -12.95 -9.25 9.05
CA ALA A 18 -13.99 -9.48 8.06
C ALA A 18 -13.68 -10.69 7.15
N LEU A 19 -12.42 -10.85 6.73
CA LEU A 19 -11.97 -12.03 5.97
C LEU A 19 -12.06 -13.31 6.81
N LEU A 20 -11.68 -13.23 8.08
CA LEU A 20 -11.76 -14.36 9.00
C LEU A 20 -13.22 -14.75 9.28
N GLY A 21 -14.11 -13.78 9.48
CA GLY A 21 -15.53 -14.01 9.70
C GLY A 21 -16.22 -14.62 8.47
N THR A 22 -15.90 -14.13 7.27
CA THR A 22 -16.43 -14.70 6.02
C THR A 22 -15.91 -16.10 5.75
N ALA A 23 -14.61 -16.36 5.97
CA ALA A 23 -14.03 -17.70 5.87
C ALA A 23 -14.67 -18.67 6.87
N LEU A 24 -14.88 -18.24 8.13
CA LEU A 24 -15.56 -19.03 9.15
C LEU A 24 -17.02 -19.33 8.78
N GLY A 25 -17.76 -18.32 8.28
CA GLY A 25 -19.13 -18.50 7.81
C GLY A 25 -19.23 -19.47 6.64
N VAL A 26 -18.32 -19.37 5.67
CA VAL A 26 -18.20 -20.31 4.55
C VAL A 26 -17.87 -21.72 5.04
N LEU A 27 -16.96 -21.85 6.01
CA LEU A 27 -16.59 -23.14 6.59
C LEU A 27 -17.80 -23.81 7.26
N LEU A 28 -18.55 -23.07 8.07
CA LEU A 28 -19.76 -23.55 8.73
C LEU A 28 -20.83 -23.99 7.72
N LEU A 29 -21.02 -23.20 6.65
CA LEU A 29 -21.94 -23.54 5.57
C LEU A 29 -21.52 -24.83 4.86
N CYS A 30 -20.23 -24.99 4.55
CA CYS A 30 -19.71 -26.20 3.92
C CYS A 30 -19.82 -27.42 4.84
N GLY A 31 -19.53 -27.25 6.14
CA GLY A 31 -19.66 -28.32 7.13
C GLY A 31 -21.09 -28.79 7.31
N ALA A 32 -22.05 -27.86 7.34
CA ALA A 32 -23.49 -28.18 7.33
C ALA A 32 -23.91 -28.87 6.02
N GLY A 33 -23.34 -28.45 4.88
CA GLY A 33 -23.54 -29.10 3.59
C GLY A 33 -23.06 -30.55 3.58
N PHE A 34 -21.87 -30.83 4.11
CA PHE A 34 -21.37 -32.20 4.27
C PHE A 34 -22.22 -33.02 5.24
N TRP A 35 -22.60 -32.47 6.40
CA TRP A 35 -23.49 -33.15 7.35
C TRP A 35 -24.84 -33.53 6.72
N TRP A 36 -25.38 -32.70 5.81
CA TRP A 36 -26.63 -33.00 5.11
C TRP A 36 -26.46 -34.02 3.97
N LEU A 37 -25.35 -33.97 3.23
CA LEU A 37 -25.12 -34.82 2.05
C LEU A 37 -24.47 -36.16 2.39
N GLU A 38 -23.83 -36.28 3.56
CA GLU A 38 -23.03 -37.44 3.95
C GLU A 38 -23.66 -38.17 5.14
N PRO A 39 -24.33 -39.32 4.92
CA PRO A 39 -24.95 -40.07 6.00
C PRO A 39 -23.93 -40.72 6.95
N LEU A 40 -22.65 -40.77 6.57
CA LEU A 40 -21.55 -41.31 7.37
C LEU A 40 -20.98 -40.32 8.40
N THR A 41 -21.35 -39.04 8.35
CA THR A 41 -20.93 -38.03 9.35
C THR A 41 -22.07 -37.80 10.35
N PRO A 42 -22.14 -38.58 11.45
CA PRO A 42 -23.27 -38.53 12.39
C PRO A 42 -23.33 -37.20 13.15
N THR A 43 -22.20 -36.51 13.32
CA THR A 43 -22.13 -35.25 14.04
C THR A 43 -21.79 -34.08 13.11
N LEU A 44 -22.25 -32.87 13.49
CA LEU A 44 -21.88 -31.63 12.79
C LEU A 44 -20.36 -31.38 12.85
N ALA A 45 -19.70 -31.86 13.91
CA ALA A 45 -18.24 -31.74 14.07
C ALA A 45 -17.49 -32.51 12.99
N ASP A 46 -17.94 -33.72 12.63
CA ASP A 46 -17.32 -34.54 11.57
C ASP A 46 -17.51 -33.88 10.19
N GLY A 47 -18.69 -33.31 9.93
CA GLY A 47 -18.95 -32.54 8.71
C GLY A 47 -18.08 -31.28 8.61
N LEU A 48 -17.89 -30.56 9.72
CA LEU A 48 -17.03 -29.38 9.78
C LEU A 48 -15.55 -29.73 9.64
N TRP A 49 -15.12 -30.85 10.22
CA TRP A 49 -13.78 -31.41 10.05
C TRP A 49 -13.50 -31.79 8.58
N LEU A 50 -14.45 -32.46 7.93
CA LEU A 50 -14.36 -32.78 6.51
C LEU A 50 -14.28 -31.52 5.63
N ALA A 51 -15.11 -30.51 5.93
CA ALA A 51 -15.07 -29.23 5.23
C ALA A 51 -13.72 -28.53 5.41
N PHE A 52 -13.18 -28.52 6.64
CA PHE A 52 -11.91 -27.89 6.97
C PHE A 52 -10.72 -28.56 6.28
N THR A 53 -10.60 -29.87 6.40
CA THR A 53 -9.49 -30.63 5.79
C THR A 53 -9.54 -30.58 4.26
N THR A 54 -10.74 -30.52 3.66
CA THR A 54 -10.94 -30.36 2.22
C THR A 54 -10.61 -28.93 1.76
N ALA A 55 -11.12 -27.90 2.44
CA ALA A 55 -10.86 -26.50 2.11
C ALA A 55 -9.38 -26.12 2.30
N ALA A 56 -8.73 -26.68 3.31
CA ALA A 56 -7.29 -26.54 3.54
C ALA A 56 -6.44 -27.39 2.58
N THR A 57 -7.05 -28.21 1.72
CA THR A 57 -6.36 -29.13 0.79
C THR A 57 -5.43 -30.15 1.47
N VAL A 58 -5.65 -30.43 2.76
CA VAL A 58 -4.87 -31.40 3.55
C VAL A 58 -5.34 -32.82 3.26
N GLY A 59 -6.66 -33.03 3.33
CA GLY A 59 -7.30 -34.32 2.98
C GLY A 59 -6.69 -35.54 3.66
N TYR A 60 -6.73 -35.62 5.00
CA TYR A 60 -6.19 -36.75 5.75
C TYR A 60 -6.75 -38.12 5.34
N GLY A 61 -7.98 -38.14 4.80
CA GLY A 61 -8.63 -39.35 4.30
C GLY A 61 -9.26 -40.22 5.40
N ASP A 62 -9.33 -39.71 6.63
CA ASP A 62 -10.02 -40.30 7.76
C ASP A 62 -11.54 -40.24 7.60
N VAL A 63 -12.04 -39.11 7.08
CA VAL A 63 -13.42 -38.94 6.65
C VAL A 63 -13.38 -38.53 5.18
N VAL A 64 -14.16 -39.21 4.33
CA VAL A 64 -14.22 -38.93 2.89
C VAL A 64 -15.66 -38.94 2.38
N PRO A 65 -15.99 -38.08 1.40
CA PRO A 65 -17.29 -38.07 0.77
C PRO A 65 -17.58 -39.42 0.07
N SER A 66 -18.55 -40.18 0.56
CA SER A 66 -18.91 -41.48 -0.02
C SER A 66 -19.95 -41.33 -1.12
N THR A 67 -20.86 -40.36 -0.99
CA THR A 67 -21.98 -40.16 -1.92
C THR A 67 -21.56 -39.40 -3.20
N PRO A 68 -22.19 -39.65 -4.36
CA PRO A 68 -21.91 -38.90 -5.58
C PRO A 68 -22.14 -37.39 -5.42
N ALA A 69 -23.16 -37.00 -4.65
CA ALA A 69 -23.47 -35.61 -4.38
C ALA A 69 -22.37 -34.94 -3.54
N SER A 70 -21.90 -35.59 -2.47
CA SER A 70 -20.85 -35.03 -1.60
C SER A 70 -19.49 -34.94 -2.32
N LYS A 71 -19.21 -35.85 -3.25
CA LYS A 71 -18.01 -35.77 -4.11
C LYS A 71 -18.02 -34.55 -5.02
N ILE A 72 -19.14 -34.28 -5.71
CA ILE A 72 -19.27 -33.08 -6.54
C ILE A 72 -19.17 -31.82 -5.68
N PHE A 73 -19.82 -31.82 -4.51
CA PHE A 73 -19.73 -30.72 -3.56
C PHE A 73 -18.29 -30.45 -3.11
N SER A 74 -17.51 -31.50 -2.86
CA SER A 74 -16.10 -31.40 -2.45
C SER A 74 -15.24 -30.67 -3.47
N VAL A 75 -15.50 -30.84 -4.77
CA VAL A 75 -14.77 -30.11 -5.83
C VAL A 75 -15.00 -28.60 -5.69
N PHE A 76 -16.24 -28.16 -5.42
CA PHE A 76 -16.53 -26.75 -5.19
C PHE A 76 -15.87 -26.22 -3.91
N VAL A 77 -15.83 -27.03 -2.86
CA VAL A 77 -15.16 -26.66 -1.60
C VAL A 77 -13.65 -26.47 -1.81
N VAL A 78 -13.00 -27.33 -2.59
CA VAL A 78 -11.57 -27.19 -2.93
C VAL A 78 -11.33 -25.89 -3.72
N LEU A 79 -12.14 -25.59 -4.74
CA LEU A 79 -12.02 -24.35 -5.51
C LEU A 79 -12.18 -23.11 -4.63
N LEU A 80 -13.14 -23.16 -3.70
CA LEU A 80 -13.39 -22.07 -2.75
C LEU A 80 -12.24 -21.90 -1.76
N GLY A 81 -11.74 -23.00 -1.19
CA GLY A 81 -10.58 -23.01 -0.29
C GLY A 81 -9.34 -22.44 -0.95
N PHE A 82 -9.07 -22.83 -2.20
CA PHE A 82 -7.96 -22.29 -2.99
C PHE A 82 -8.10 -20.78 -3.25
N GLY A 83 -9.32 -20.31 -3.53
CA GLY A 83 -9.61 -18.88 -3.68
C GLY A 83 -9.30 -18.08 -2.41
N ILE A 84 -9.68 -18.58 -1.24
CA ILE A 84 -9.39 -17.95 0.05
C ILE A 84 -7.89 -17.95 0.31
N LEU A 85 -7.20 -19.08 0.09
CA LEU A 85 -5.75 -19.18 0.30
C LEU A 85 -4.97 -18.21 -0.61
N SER A 86 -5.41 -18.06 -1.86
CA SER A 86 -4.86 -17.10 -2.81
C SER A 86 -5.04 -15.66 -2.33
N LEU A 87 -6.23 -15.31 -1.84
CA LEU A 87 -6.51 -13.96 -1.33
C LEU A 87 -5.69 -13.64 -0.07
N VAL A 88 -5.52 -14.60 0.84
CA VAL A 88 -4.65 -14.45 2.02
C VAL A 88 -3.21 -14.22 1.58
N THR A 89 -2.71 -15.01 0.63
CA THR A 89 -1.36 -14.88 0.07
C THR A 89 -1.15 -13.51 -0.58
N ALA A 90 -2.10 -13.06 -1.41
CA ALA A 90 -2.09 -11.74 -2.04
C ALA A 90 -2.12 -10.61 -1.00
N SER A 91 -2.90 -10.77 0.07
CA SER A 91 -3.00 -9.78 1.16
C SER A 91 -1.67 -9.64 1.91
N ILE A 92 -1.00 -10.76 2.20
CA ILE A 92 0.33 -10.75 2.83
C ILE A 92 1.35 -10.08 1.92
N ALA A 93 1.35 -10.42 0.62
CA ALA A 93 2.23 -9.81 -0.36
C ALA A 93 2.00 -8.29 -0.46
N ALA A 94 0.74 -7.85 -0.49
CA ALA A 94 0.38 -6.43 -0.53
C ALA A 94 0.87 -5.68 0.72
N MET A 95 0.78 -6.30 1.92
CA MET A 95 1.30 -5.73 3.15
C MET A 95 2.83 -5.54 3.11
N TRP A 96 3.56 -6.51 2.54
CA TRP A 96 5.01 -6.40 2.38
C TRP A 96 5.39 -5.31 1.36
N VAL A 97 4.68 -5.25 0.24
CA VAL A 97 4.89 -4.22 -0.78
C VAL A 97 4.59 -2.83 -0.23
N GLU A 98 3.47 -2.63 0.46
CA GLU A 98 3.11 -1.32 1.05
C GLU A 98 4.14 -0.86 2.09
N THR A 99 4.70 -1.79 2.88
CA THR A 99 5.77 -1.45 3.84
C THR A 99 7.05 -1.03 3.11
N THR A 100 7.38 -1.70 2.01
CA THR A 100 8.58 -1.42 1.21
C THR A 100 8.44 -0.09 0.48
N GLU A 101 7.31 0.18 -0.18
CA GLU A 101 7.05 1.45 -0.88
C GLU A 101 7.12 2.64 0.07
N ARG A 102 6.53 2.52 1.27
CA ARG A 102 6.60 3.58 2.29
C ARG A 102 8.01 3.81 2.82
N GLN A 103 8.83 2.77 2.91
CA GLN A 103 10.24 2.93 3.26
C GLN A 103 11.01 3.67 2.16
N VAL A 104 10.83 3.27 0.90
CA VAL A 104 11.49 3.91 -0.25
C VAL A 104 11.10 5.38 -0.38
N GLU A 105 9.81 5.72 -0.24
CA GLU A 105 9.35 7.11 -0.27
C GLU A 105 10.00 7.94 0.85
N ARG A 106 10.07 7.39 2.07
CA ARG A 106 10.70 8.06 3.19
C ARG A 106 12.19 8.27 2.99
N ASP A 107 12.90 7.28 2.46
CA ASP A 107 14.34 7.37 2.20
C ASP A 107 14.63 8.43 1.13
N ILE A 108 13.86 8.46 0.02
CA ILE A 108 13.97 9.48 -1.03
C ILE A 108 13.75 10.88 -0.45
N LEU A 109 12.70 11.07 0.35
CA LEU A 109 12.41 12.37 0.96
C LEU A 109 13.49 12.81 1.95
N GLN A 110 14.10 11.87 2.68
CA GLN A 110 15.20 12.15 3.58
C GLN A 110 16.46 12.58 2.83
N ASP A 111 16.78 11.88 1.74
CA ASP A 111 17.95 12.18 0.91
C ASP A 111 17.83 13.56 0.24
N LEU A 112 16.66 13.87 -0.33
CA LEU A 112 16.39 15.21 -0.90
C LEU A 112 16.56 16.33 0.12
N HIS A 113 16.12 16.13 1.37
CA HIS A 113 16.33 17.13 2.42
C HIS A 113 17.80 17.30 2.79
N ALA A 114 18.57 16.22 2.79
CA ALA A 114 20.01 16.26 3.05
C ALA A 114 20.75 17.02 1.94
N GLU A 115 20.46 16.72 0.68
CA GLU A 115 21.05 17.41 -0.49
C GLU A 115 20.72 18.91 -0.50
N ILE A 116 19.45 19.28 -0.26
CA ILE A 116 19.05 20.70 -0.17
C ILE A 116 19.80 21.40 0.98
N GLY A 117 20.00 20.71 2.10
CA GLY A 117 20.79 21.21 3.22
C GLY A 117 22.22 21.51 2.83
N GLN A 118 22.88 20.55 2.16
CA GLN A 118 24.26 20.68 1.69
C GLN A 118 24.41 21.81 0.67
N LEU A 119 23.54 21.86 -0.33
CA LEU A 119 23.58 22.88 -1.37
C LEU A 119 23.37 24.29 -0.79
N ARG A 120 22.46 24.44 0.18
CA ARG A 120 22.28 25.71 0.90
C ARG A 120 23.52 26.13 1.68
N THR A 121 24.25 25.18 2.30
CA THR A 121 25.49 25.49 3.01
C THR A 121 26.62 25.92 2.07
N GLU A 122 26.77 25.24 0.93
CA GLU A 122 27.75 25.61 -0.11
C GLU A 122 27.46 27.01 -0.66
N LEU A 123 26.20 27.30 -0.98
CA LEU A 123 25.78 28.60 -1.50
C LEU A 123 26.10 29.74 -0.51
N ARG A 124 25.88 29.51 0.79
CA ARG A 124 26.24 30.48 1.85
C ARG A 124 27.75 30.70 1.97
N ALA A 125 28.55 29.65 1.87
CA ALA A 125 30.01 29.73 1.95
C ALA A 125 30.58 30.55 0.79
N THR A 126 30.19 30.21 -0.44
CA THR A 126 30.61 30.93 -1.65
C THR A 126 30.19 32.41 -1.60
N HIS A 127 28.97 32.70 -1.14
CA HIS A 127 28.52 34.09 -1.01
C HIS A 127 29.33 34.87 0.04
N ALA A 128 29.71 34.24 1.16
CA ALA A 128 30.56 34.86 2.17
C ALA A 128 31.97 35.19 1.64
N GLU A 129 32.55 34.30 0.83
CA GLU A 129 33.84 34.53 0.16
C GLU A 129 33.78 35.70 -0.82
N LEU A 130 32.73 35.77 -1.65
CA LEU A 130 32.52 36.88 -2.57
C LEU A 130 32.41 38.23 -1.82
N GLN A 131 31.67 38.28 -0.71
CA GLN A 131 31.58 39.49 0.12
C GLN A 131 32.92 39.88 0.77
N ALA A 132 33.74 38.91 1.15
CA ALA A 132 35.08 39.17 1.69
C ALA A 132 36.02 39.73 0.61
N LEU A 133 35.96 39.20 -0.61
CA LEU A 133 36.70 39.72 -1.76
C LEU A 133 36.26 41.15 -2.12
N GLN A 134 34.95 41.41 -2.15
CA GLN A 134 34.42 42.73 -2.47
C GLN A 134 34.81 43.79 -1.43
N ARG A 135 34.95 43.41 -0.14
CA ARG A 135 35.50 44.29 0.91
C ARG A 135 36.99 44.58 0.77
N ARG A 136 37.76 43.70 0.11
CA ARG A 136 39.21 43.86 -0.10
C ARG A 136 39.56 44.70 -1.32
N LEU A 137 38.66 44.80 -2.28
CA LEU A 137 38.83 45.68 -3.42
C LEU A 137 38.66 47.15 -2.96
N PRO A 138 39.54 48.09 -3.36
CA PRO A 138 39.29 49.51 -3.17
C PRO A 138 37.93 49.88 -3.77
N PRO A 139 37.20 50.88 -3.22
CA PRO A 139 35.97 51.32 -3.84
C PRO A 139 36.26 51.66 -5.30
N THR A 140 35.69 50.88 -6.22
CA THR A 140 35.66 51.25 -7.64
C THR A 140 35.05 52.65 -7.67
N PRO A 141 35.73 53.66 -8.23
CA PRO A 141 35.15 54.99 -8.33
C PRO A 141 33.78 54.83 -8.95
N ALA A 142 32.73 55.30 -8.26
CA ALA A 142 31.39 55.33 -8.82
C ALA A 142 31.50 55.96 -10.22
N PRO A 143 30.84 55.42 -11.26
CA PRO A 143 30.80 56.10 -12.54
C PRO A 143 30.38 57.53 -12.26
N ALA A 144 31.27 58.48 -12.60
CA ALA A 144 31.04 59.89 -12.31
C ALA A 144 29.63 60.24 -12.79
N PRO A 145 28.84 61.00 -12.02
CA PRO A 145 27.54 61.44 -12.49
C PRO A 145 27.77 62.08 -13.85
N THR A 146 27.24 61.48 -14.91
CA THR A 146 27.21 62.08 -16.23
C THR A 146 26.54 63.42 -16.03
N ILE A 147 27.34 64.48 -16.03
CA ILE A 147 26.86 65.86 -15.96
C ILE A 147 26.03 66.00 -17.24
N ALA A 148 24.71 65.89 -17.09
CA ALA A 148 23.79 66.29 -18.13
C ALA A 148 24.11 67.76 -18.46
N PRO A 149 24.23 68.13 -19.75
CA PRO A 149 24.48 69.51 -20.13
C PRO A 149 23.44 70.44 -19.50
N ASP A 150 23.94 71.49 -18.87
CA ASP A 150 23.23 72.59 -18.26
C ASP A 150 22.38 73.29 -19.33
N ASP A 151 21.09 72.95 -19.44
CA ASP A 151 20.12 73.70 -20.22
C ASP A 151 19.86 75.04 -19.49
N GLN A 152 20.64 76.05 -19.87
CA GLN A 152 20.43 77.45 -19.46
C GLN A 152 18.97 77.86 -19.67
N PRO A 153 18.32 78.54 -18.70
CA PRO A 153 17.08 79.24 -18.97
C PRO A 153 17.39 80.51 -19.78
N SER A 154 17.11 80.47 -21.08
CA SER A 154 17.08 81.66 -21.92
C SER A 154 15.97 82.59 -21.43
N GLY A 155 16.35 83.65 -20.72
CA GLY A 155 15.49 84.80 -20.48
C GLY A 155 15.43 85.71 -21.71
N ASN A 156 14.22 86.16 -22.06
CA ASN A 156 13.86 87.48 -22.60
C ASN A 156 12.32 87.47 -22.79
N SER A 157 11.60 88.36 -22.12
CA SER A 157 11.13 89.69 -22.57
C SER A 157 9.64 89.65 -22.92
#